data_AF-A0AAN0IXA7-F1
#
_entry.id   AF-A0AAN0IXA7-F1
#
_cell.length_a   1.000
_cell.length_b   1.000
_cell.length_c   1.000
_cell.angle_alpha   90.00
_cell.angle_beta   90.00
_cell.angle_gamma   90.00
#
_symmetry.space_group_name_H-M   'P 1'
#
loop_
_entity.id
_entity.type
_entity.pdbx_description
1 polymer ?
#
loop_
_entity_poly.entity_id
_entity_poly.type
_entity_poly.pdbx_seq_one_letter_code
_entity_poly.pdbx_strand_id
1 'polypeptide(L)'
;MLGPDFISDHITVETSDHARLKIAVSMNNEFRVERGNPESEAMLFSVPDFIGFACREVASKVRGKVASIPFEQFHKHSADIITAAVFGKNADGEVNEEVIFTANNLVITNIDIQSIEPIDHHMRDSLSKSVQMAIEISTKSIERSAQHEAQRTEQKAKGELERQKLQNEKEAEEARKELLELQAVAAAVESTGQAKAEAQAQAERLLIEGQSAIELAKLKAEATRIEMEAELTCQTKMQEAEVQFLREQNELQIKRAKDLSNIEVSKFSTLVSSMGKQTISRIAKAGPESKARLLQSLGIQSVLITDGKTPINMIGNQTGGYATTYAP
;
A
#
# COMPACT_ATOMS: atom_id res chain seq x y z
N MET A 1 -87.83 -61.78 -29.73
CA MET A 1 -86.87 -60.98 -30.52
C MET A 1 -85.64 -61.85 -30.69
N LEU A 2 -85.22 -62.07 -31.94
CA LEU A 2 -84.18 -63.03 -32.35
C LEU A 2 -82.97 -62.34 -33.00
N GLY A 3 -83.02 -61.00 -33.09
CA GLY A 3 -81.98 -60.18 -33.72
C GLY A 3 -80.92 -59.73 -32.70
N PRO A 4 -79.86 -59.09 -33.19
CA PRO A 4 -78.85 -58.49 -32.33
C PRO A 4 -79.50 -57.42 -31.45
N ASP A 5 -79.38 -57.60 -30.14
CA ASP A 5 -79.91 -56.71 -29.11
C ASP A 5 -78.80 -56.46 -28.08
N PHE A 6 -79.09 -55.69 -27.04
CA PHE A 6 -78.18 -55.53 -25.92
C PHE A 6 -78.89 -55.79 -24.59
N ILE A 7 -78.17 -56.44 -23.68
CA ILE A 7 -78.63 -56.72 -22.33
C ILE A 7 -77.80 -55.87 -21.37
N SER A 8 -78.47 -55.05 -20.55
CA SER A 8 -77.81 -54.26 -19.52
C SER A 8 -78.06 -54.85 -18.13
N ASP A 9 -77.02 -54.92 -17.31
CA ASP A 9 -77.08 -55.44 -15.93
C ASP A 9 -76.16 -54.65 -14.99
N HIS A 10 -76.44 -54.74 -13.69
CA HIS A 10 -75.62 -54.19 -12.63
C HIS A 10 -75.02 -55.30 -11.77
N ILE A 11 -73.70 -55.47 -11.87
CA ILE A 11 -72.96 -56.51 -11.18
C ILE A 11 -72.29 -55.90 -9.94
N THR A 12 -72.60 -56.46 -8.77
CA THR A 12 -71.86 -56.15 -7.53
C THR A 12 -70.70 -57.12 -7.37
N VAL A 13 -69.49 -56.60 -7.21
CA VAL A 13 -68.26 -57.35 -7.03
C VAL A 13 -67.51 -56.91 -5.76
N GLU A 14 -66.66 -57.79 -5.24
CA GLU A 14 -65.76 -57.49 -4.13
C GLU A 14 -64.34 -57.90 -4.54
N THR A 15 -63.37 -57.02 -4.34
CA THR A 15 -61.94 -57.25 -4.66
C THR A 15 -61.23 -57.99 -3.53
N SER A 16 -59.97 -58.39 -3.72
CA SER A 16 -59.19 -59.12 -2.70
C SER A 16 -58.93 -58.32 -1.41
N ASP A 17 -58.97 -57.00 -1.52
CA ASP A 17 -58.84 -56.03 -0.41
C ASP A 17 -60.22 -55.54 0.09
N HIS A 18 -61.28 -56.31 -0.16
CA HIS A 18 -62.64 -56.06 0.33
C HIS A 18 -63.29 -54.76 -0.17
N ALA A 19 -62.83 -54.21 -1.30
CA ALA A 19 -63.50 -53.07 -1.92
C ALA A 19 -64.74 -53.55 -2.69
N ARG A 20 -65.90 -53.04 -2.29
CA ARG A 20 -67.18 -53.36 -2.93
C ARG A 20 -67.50 -52.35 -4.02
N LEU A 21 -67.67 -52.85 -5.23
CA LEU A 21 -67.93 -52.05 -6.42
C LEU A 21 -69.22 -52.49 -7.09
N LYS A 22 -69.94 -51.52 -7.63
CA LYS A 22 -71.08 -51.72 -8.51
C LYS A 22 -70.64 -51.40 -9.93
N ILE A 23 -70.76 -52.36 -10.83
CA ILE A 23 -70.37 -52.25 -12.23
C ILE A 23 -71.65 -52.27 -13.06
N ALA A 24 -71.89 -51.22 -13.85
CA ALA A 24 -72.92 -51.23 -14.88
C ALA A 24 -72.30 -51.75 -16.18
N VAL A 25 -72.85 -52.83 -16.72
CA VAL A 25 -72.39 -53.46 -17.97
C VAL A 25 -73.53 -53.53 -18.97
N SER A 26 -73.17 -53.45 -20.26
CA SER A 26 -74.05 -53.73 -21.38
C SER A 26 -73.41 -54.79 -22.26
N MET A 27 -74.16 -55.81 -22.64
CA MET A 27 -73.67 -56.97 -23.37
C MET A 27 -74.42 -57.05 -24.69
N ASN A 28 -73.69 -56.99 -25.80
CA ASN A 28 -74.28 -57.21 -27.12
C ASN A 28 -74.51 -58.70 -27.31
N ASN A 29 -75.74 -59.07 -27.64
CA ASN A 29 -76.13 -60.47 -27.77
C ASN A 29 -76.78 -60.75 -29.13
N GLU A 30 -76.48 -61.93 -29.66
CA GLU A 30 -77.12 -62.47 -30.85
C GLU A 30 -77.40 -63.96 -30.66
N PHE A 31 -78.46 -64.47 -31.29
CA PHE A 31 -78.73 -65.91 -31.31
C PHE A 31 -78.17 -66.53 -32.58
N ARG A 32 -77.27 -67.51 -32.43
CA ARG A 32 -76.69 -68.24 -33.56
C ARG A 32 -77.54 -69.48 -33.83
N VAL A 33 -78.47 -69.38 -34.78
CA VAL A 33 -79.37 -70.48 -35.17
C VAL A 33 -79.17 -70.84 -36.64
N GLU A 34 -78.90 -72.11 -36.91
CA GLU A 34 -78.90 -72.66 -38.27
C GLU A 34 -80.34 -72.88 -38.74
N ARG A 35 -80.81 -72.02 -39.65
CA ARG A 35 -82.18 -72.09 -40.18
C ARG A 35 -82.36 -73.38 -40.97
N GLY A 36 -83.33 -74.21 -40.56
CA GLY A 36 -83.61 -75.51 -41.19
C GLY A 36 -83.15 -76.73 -40.40
N ASN A 37 -82.47 -76.55 -39.25
CA ASN A 37 -82.20 -77.63 -38.30
C ASN A 37 -83.20 -77.57 -37.13
N PRO A 38 -84.14 -78.53 -37.00
CA PRO A 38 -85.16 -78.52 -35.95
C PRO A 38 -84.58 -78.64 -34.54
N GLU A 39 -83.38 -79.22 -34.37
CA GLU A 39 -82.72 -79.32 -33.05
C GLU A 39 -82.18 -77.97 -32.57
N SER A 40 -81.54 -77.20 -33.45
CA SER A 40 -81.01 -75.86 -33.14
C SER A 40 -82.13 -74.85 -32.87
N GLU A 41 -83.26 -74.98 -33.57
CA GLU A 41 -84.45 -74.14 -33.36
C GLU A 41 -85.16 -74.48 -32.03
N ALA A 42 -85.16 -75.75 -31.61
CA ALA A 42 -85.67 -76.15 -30.30
C ALA A 42 -84.76 -75.68 -29.15
N MET A 43 -83.44 -75.64 -29.36
CA MET A 43 -82.47 -75.14 -28.36
C MET A 43 -82.70 -73.67 -27.99
N LEU A 44 -83.18 -72.85 -28.92
CA LEU A 44 -83.50 -71.44 -28.67
C LEU A 44 -84.44 -71.25 -27.47
N PHE A 45 -85.41 -72.15 -27.31
CA PHE A 45 -86.43 -72.10 -26.26
C PHE A 45 -86.11 -73.01 -25.07
N SER A 46 -84.94 -73.63 -25.03
CA SER A 46 -84.54 -74.52 -23.94
C SER A 46 -84.34 -73.80 -22.61
N VAL A 47 -84.05 -72.50 -22.64
CA VAL A 47 -83.92 -71.64 -21.46
C VAL A 47 -85.08 -70.65 -21.43
N PRO A 48 -86.04 -70.79 -20.47
CA PRO A 48 -87.19 -69.88 -20.37
C PRO A 48 -86.83 -68.41 -20.12
N ASP A 49 -85.77 -68.16 -19.33
CA ASP A 49 -85.21 -66.83 -19.04
C ASP A 49 -83.74 -66.76 -19.48
N PHE A 50 -83.52 -66.53 -20.78
CA PHE A 50 -82.17 -66.44 -21.34
C PHE A 50 -81.41 -65.19 -20.89
N ILE A 51 -82.11 -64.10 -20.58
CA ILE A 51 -81.52 -62.83 -20.14
C ILE A 51 -80.94 -63.01 -18.73
N GLY A 52 -81.76 -63.48 -17.79
CA GLY A 52 -81.31 -63.76 -16.42
C GLY A 52 -80.29 -64.90 -16.34
N PHE A 53 -80.29 -65.82 -17.31
CA PHE A 53 -79.22 -66.82 -17.45
C PHE A 53 -77.89 -66.18 -17.88
N ALA A 54 -77.88 -65.39 -18.95
CA ALA A 54 -76.68 -64.72 -19.47
C ALA A 54 -76.07 -63.76 -18.44
N CYS A 55 -76.89 -62.91 -17.82
CA CYS A 55 -76.43 -61.98 -16.78
C CYS A 55 -75.80 -62.71 -15.58
N ARG A 56 -76.39 -63.84 -15.16
CA ARG A 56 -75.90 -64.62 -14.02
C ARG A 56 -74.55 -65.28 -14.29
N GLU A 57 -74.38 -65.85 -15.47
CA GLU A 57 -73.12 -66.48 -15.88
C GLU A 57 -72.00 -65.44 -16.02
N VAL A 58 -72.27 -64.32 -16.68
CA VAL A 58 -71.32 -63.21 -16.80
C VAL A 58 -70.96 -62.64 -15.42
N ALA A 59 -71.96 -62.38 -14.59
CA ALA A 59 -71.72 -61.89 -13.23
C ALA A 59 -70.90 -62.86 -12.38
N SER A 60 -71.11 -64.17 -12.52
CA SER A 60 -70.34 -65.20 -11.81
C SER A 60 -68.87 -65.19 -12.23
N LYS A 61 -68.60 -65.17 -13.54
CA LYS A 61 -67.23 -65.10 -14.09
C LYS A 61 -66.50 -63.83 -13.66
N VAL A 62 -67.16 -62.67 -13.76
CA VAL A 62 -66.58 -61.39 -13.34
C VAL A 62 -66.30 -61.38 -11.84
N ARG A 63 -67.27 -61.79 -11.00
CA ARG A 63 -67.06 -61.89 -9.54
C ARG A 63 -65.89 -62.79 -9.18
N GLY A 64 -65.79 -63.97 -9.81
CA GLY A 64 -64.72 -64.93 -9.57
C GLY A 64 -63.34 -64.36 -9.89
N LYS A 65 -63.20 -63.62 -10.99
CA LYS A 65 -61.91 -63.02 -11.36
C LYS A 65 -61.55 -61.82 -10.49
N VAL A 66 -62.51 -60.92 -10.23
CA VAL A 66 -62.27 -59.68 -9.46
C VAL A 66 -61.92 -59.98 -7.99
N ALA A 67 -62.47 -61.03 -7.40
CA ALA A 67 -62.15 -61.44 -6.02
C ALA A 67 -60.66 -61.75 -5.78
N SER A 68 -59.91 -62.07 -6.85
CA SER A 68 -58.47 -62.38 -6.78
C SER A 68 -57.54 -61.17 -6.99
N ILE A 69 -58.09 -59.99 -7.29
CA ILE A 69 -57.32 -58.82 -7.74
C ILE A 69 -57.52 -57.66 -6.74
N PRO A 70 -56.46 -56.93 -6.35
CA PRO A 70 -56.58 -55.72 -5.52
C PRO A 70 -57.31 -54.58 -6.24
N PHE A 71 -57.97 -53.70 -5.47
CA PHE A 71 -58.74 -52.59 -6.00
C PHE A 71 -57.95 -51.69 -6.95
N GLU A 72 -56.73 -51.27 -6.60
CA GLU A 72 -55.95 -50.34 -7.42
C GLU A 72 -55.61 -50.93 -8.80
N GLN A 73 -55.26 -52.22 -8.85
CA GLN A 73 -54.97 -52.90 -10.10
C GLN A 73 -56.23 -53.05 -10.95
N PHE A 74 -57.36 -53.37 -10.31
CA PHE A 74 -58.66 -53.44 -10.97
C PHE A 74 -59.11 -52.07 -11.50
N HIS A 75 -58.93 -50.99 -10.74
CA HIS A 75 -59.31 -49.63 -11.13
C HIS A 75 -58.51 -49.14 -12.36
N LYS A 76 -57.22 -49.49 -12.47
CA LYS A 76 -56.37 -49.10 -13.62
C LYS A 76 -56.63 -49.93 -14.88
N HIS A 77 -57.03 -51.19 -14.76
CA HIS A 77 -57.14 -52.14 -15.87
C HIS A 77 -58.52 -52.83 -15.94
N SER A 78 -59.57 -52.13 -15.52
CA SER A 78 -60.90 -52.70 -15.34
C SER A 78 -61.48 -53.29 -16.63
N ALA A 79 -61.30 -52.60 -17.75
CA ALA A 79 -61.75 -53.05 -19.07
C ALA A 79 -61.14 -54.40 -19.46
N ASP A 80 -59.81 -54.52 -19.39
CA ASP A 80 -59.10 -55.73 -19.77
C ASP A 80 -59.43 -56.91 -18.86
N ILE A 81 -59.55 -56.64 -17.54
CA ILE A 81 -59.84 -57.67 -16.55
C ILE A 81 -61.25 -58.25 -16.74
N ILE A 82 -62.25 -57.40 -16.96
CA ILE A 82 -63.65 -57.82 -17.15
C ILE A 82 -63.79 -58.56 -18.47
N THR A 83 -63.22 -58.04 -19.55
CA THR A 83 -63.25 -58.67 -20.88
C THR A 83 -62.60 -60.06 -20.83
N ALA A 84 -61.40 -60.17 -20.26
CA ALA A 84 -60.72 -61.46 -20.10
C ALA A 84 -61.47 -62.43 -19.17
N ALA A 85 -62.23 -61.93 -18.19
CA ALA A 85 -63.04 -62.78 -17.30
C ALA A 85 -64.25 -63.38 -18.02
N VAL A 86 -64.91 -62.60 -18.89
CA VAL A 86 -66.14 -63.01 -19.57
C VAL A 86 -65.83 -63.95 -20.74
N PHE A 87 -64.95 -63.50 -21.64
CA PHE A 87 -64.60 -64.22 -22.87
C PHE A 87 -63.64 -65.40 -22.63
N GLY A 88 -62.87 -65.36 -21.54
CA GLY A 88 -61.81 -66.33 -21.32
C GLY A 88 -60.62 -66.08 -22.25
N LYS A 89 -59.63 -66.98 -22.18
CA LYS A 89 -58.42 -66.91 -23.01
C LYS A 89 -58.29 -68.18 -23.84
N ASN A 90 -57.88 -68.02 -25.10
CA ASN A 90 -57.55 -69.11 -26.01
C ASN A 90 -56.24 -69.81 -25.58
N ALA A 91 -55.94 -70.95 -26.20
CA ALA A 91 -54.72 -71.72 -25.92
C ALA A 91 -53.41 -70.90 -26.10
N ASP A 92 -53.46 -69.87 -26.93
CA ASP A 92 -52.35 -68.93 -27.21
C ASP A 92 -52.31 -67.72 -26.25
N GLY A 93 -53.24 -67.63 -25.28
CA GLY A 93 -53.26 -66.60 -24.25
C GLY A 93 -54.00 -65.30 -24.62
N GLU A 94 -54.50 -65.19 -25.84
CA GLU A 94 -55.34 -64.08 -26.33
C GLU A 94 -56.79 -64.23 -25.85
N VAL A 95 -57.48 -63.09 -25.69
CA VAL A 95 -58.88 -63.07 -25.21
C VAL A 95 -59.81 -63.49 -26.35
N ASN A 96 -60.78 -64.36 -26.07
CA ASN A 96 -61.72 -64.82 -27.11
C ASN A 96 -62.61 -63.66 -27.57
N GLU A 97 -63.01 -63.67 -28.84
CA GLU A 97 -63.87 -62.60 -29.39
C GLU A 97 -65.34 -62.77 -28.99
N GLU A 98 -65.77 -64.01 -28.69
CA GLU A 98 -67.18 -64.32 -28.42
C GLU A 98 -67.33 -65.39 -27.33
N VAL A 99 -68.44 -65.32 -26.57
CA VAL A 99 -68.87 -66.40 -25.65
C VAL A 99 -70.14 -67.02 -26.18
N ILE A 100 -70.10 -68.33 -26.42
CA ILE A 100 -71.27 -69.12 -26.84
C ILE A 100 -71.82 -69.89 -25.63
N PHE A 101 -73.09 -69.66 -25.32
CA PHE A 101 -73.83 -70.46 -24.34
C PHE A 101 -74.42 -71.70 -25.02
N THR A 102 -73.88 -72.87 -24.69
CA THR A 102 -74.30 -74.17 -25.27
C THR A 102 -75.73 -74.58 -24.94
N ALA A 103 -76.35 -73.96 -23.93
CA ALA A 103 -77.71 -74.30 -23.49
C ALA A 103 -78.83 -73.73 -24.40
N ASN A 104 -78.57 -72.62 -25.09
CA ASN A 104 -79.57 -71.92 -25.91
C ASN A 104 -78.99 -71.26 -27.17
N ASN A 105 -77.73 -71.53 -27.51
CA ASN A 105 -76.99 -70.92 -28.62
C ASN A 105 -76.99 -69.37 -28.61
N LEU A 106 -77.10 -68.78 -27.42
CA LEU A 106 -76.92 -67.35 -27.22
C LEU A 106 -75.43 -67.02 -27.30
N VAL A 107 -75.07 -66.03 -28.10
CA VAL A 107 -73.70 -65.55 -28.26
C VAL A 107 -73.61 -64.14 -27.71
N ILE A 108 -72.64 -63.90 -26.83
CA ILE A 108 -72.23 -62.55 -26.44
C ILE A 108 -71.03 -62.17 -27.29
N THR A 109 -71.14 -61.08 -28.03
CA THR A 109 -70.11 -60.60 -28.98
C THR A 109 -69.26 -59.47 -28.41
N ASN A 110 -69.81 -58.66 -27.50
CA ASN A 110 -69.07 -57.60 -26.84
C ASN A 110 -69.63 -57.31 -25.44
N ILE A 111 -68.78 -56.81 -24.54
CA ILE A 111 -69.18 -56.29 -23.22
C ILE A 111 -68.67 -54.86 -23.04
N ASP A 112 -69.59 -53.93 -22.91
CA ASP A 112 -69.31 -52.52 -22.66
C ASP A 112 -69.51 -52.19 -21.18
N ILE A 113 -68.47 -51.66 -20.54
CA ILE A 113 -68.52 -51.23 -19.15
C ILE A 113 -68.92 -49.76 -19.12
N GLN A 114 -70.12 -49.48 -18.60
CA GLN A 114 -70.68 -48.14 -18.59
C GLN A 114 -70.18 -47.32 -17.40
N SER A 115 -70.14 -47.93 -16.21
CA SER A 115 -69.64 -47.28 -15.00
C SER A 115 -69.14 -48.29 -13.98
N ILE A 116 -68.19 -47.87 -13.17
CA ILE A 116 -67.68 -48.61 -12.02
C ILE A 116 -67.70 -47.65 -10.84
N GLU A 117 -68.55 -47.92 -9.86
CA GLU A 117 -68.71 -47.07 -8.70
C GLU A 117 -68.45 -47.84 -7.41
N PRO A 118 -67.62 -47.32 -6.49
CA PRO A 118 -67.57 -47.82 -5.13
C PRO A 118 -68.92 -47.66 -4.45
N ILE A 119 -69.37 -48.73 -3.80
CA ILE A 119 -70.59 -48.73 -3.00
C ILE A 119 -70.34 -48.02 -1.66
N ASP A 120 -69.12 -48.13 -1.14
CA ASP A 120 -68.74 -47.50 0.12
C ASP A 120 -68.38 -46.01 -0.08
N HIS A 121 -69.04 -45.15 0.70
CA HIS A 121 -68.77 -43.71 0.74
C HIS A 121 -67.32 -43.42 1.18
N HIS A 122 -66.77 -44.20 2.11
CA HIS A 122 -65.42 -43.97 2.61
C HIS A 122 -64.35 -44.20 1.52
N MET A 123 -64.55 -45.20 0.65
CA MET A 123 -63.68 -45.47 -0.49
C MET A 123 -63.74 -44.35 -1.54
N ARG A 124 -64.94 -43.81 -1.79
CA ARG A 124 -65.13 -42.66 -2.70
C ARG A 124 -64.41 -41.41 -2.19
N ASP A 125 -64.52 -41.11 -0.90
CA ASP A 125 -63.82 -39.99 -0.29
C ASP A 125 -62.29 -40.17 -0.32
N SER A 126 -61.82 -41.40 -0.08
CA SER A 126 -60.40 -41.73 -0.10
C SER A 126 -59.80 -41.56 -1.50
N LEU A 127 -60.53 -41.97 -2.55
CA LEU A 127 -60.15 -41.71 -3.95
C LEU A 127 -60.08 -40.22 -4.25
N SER A 128 -61.08 -39.44 -3.83
CA SER A 128 -61.11 -37.98 -4.02
C SER A 128 -59.91 -37.30 -3.37
N LYS A 129 -59.58 -37.66 -2.12
CA LYS A 129 -58.38 -37.18 -1.41
C LYS A 129 -57.09 -37.56 -2.13
N SER A 130 -57.01 -38.77 -2.70
CA SER A 130 -55.84 -39.21 -3.46
C SER A 130 -55.62 -38.34 -4.71
N VAL A 131 -56.69 -38.03 -5.46
CA VAL A 131 -56.61 -37.12 -6.60
C VAL A 131 -56.17 -35.72 -6.18
N GLN A 132 -56.73 -35.19 -5.09
CA GLN A 132 -56.33 -33.89 -4.55
C GLN A 132 -54.84 -33.85 -4.18
N MET A 133 -54.34 -34.89 -3.48
CA MET A 133 -52.93 -35.01 -3.15
C MET A 133 -52.04 -35.12 -4.39
N ALA A 134 -52.46 -35.85 -5.43
CA ALA A 134 -51.69 -35.97 -6.67
C ALA A 134 -51.52 -34.61 -7.39
N ILE A 135 -52.58 -33.79 -7.40
CA ILE A 135 -52.52 -32.41 -7.92
C ILE A 135 -51.57 -31.57 -7.07
N GLU A 136 -51.68 -31.64 -5.74
CA GLU A 136 -50.82 -30.88 -4.83
C GLU A 136 -49.35 -31.26 -4.98
N ILE A 137 -49.04 -32.55 -5.09
CA ILE A 137 -47.68 -33.05 -5.34
C ILE A 137 -47.15 -32.53 -6.67
N SER A 138 -47.97 -32.56 -7.73
CA SER A 138 -47.58 -32.06 -9.05
C SER A 138 -47.30 -30.56 -9.01
N THR A 139 -48.17 -29.78 -8.37
CA THR A 139 -47.99 -28.33 -8.18
C THR A 139 -46.74 -28.02 -7.38
N LYS A 140 -46.53 -28.69 -6.23
CA LYS A 140 -45.32 -28.53 -5.41
C LYS A 140 -44.05 -28.94 -6.16
N SER A 141 -44.14 -29.94 -7.03
CA SER A 141 -43.00 -30.35 -7.87
C SER A 141 -42.63 -29.26 -8.87
N ILE A 142 -43.62 -28.66 -9.54
CA ILE A 142 -43.41 -27.55 -10.48
C ILE A 142 -42.84 -26.33 -9.75
N GLU A 143 -43.42 -25.97 -8.60
CA GLU A 143 -42.96 -24.85 -7.78
C GLU A 143 -41.51 -25.02 -7.33
N ARG A 144 -41.14 -26.19 -6.79
CA ARG A 144 -39.76 -26.47 -6.38
C ARG A 144 -38.79 -26.41 -7.56
N SER A 145 -39.19 -26.92 -8.72
CA SER A 145 -38.35 -26.86 -9.92
C SER A 145 -38.09 -25.40 -10.33
N ALA A 146 -39.13 -24.56 -10.34
CA ALA A 146 -39.01 -23.14 -10.65
C ALA A 146 -38.14 -22.40 -9.61
N GLN A 147 -38.31 -22.68 -8.32
CA GLN A 147 -37.47 -22.11 -7.26
C GLN A 147 -36.00 -22.52 -7.40
N HIS A 148 -35.73 -23.79 -7.69
CA HIS A 148 -34.36 -24.27 -7.92
C HIS A 148 -33.72 -23.62 -9.15
N GLU A 149 -34.48 -23.43 -10.22
CA GLU A 149 -33.99 -22.72 -11.40
C GLU A 149 -33.67 -21.26 -11.08
N ALA A 150 -34.56 -20.56 -10.36
CA ALA A 150 -34.33 -19.20 -9.89
C ALA A 150 -33.06 -19.11 -9.03
N GLN A 151 -32.90 -19.98 -8.03
CA GLN A 151 -31.69 -20.03 -7.19
C GLN A 151 -30.42 -20.29 -8.02
N ARG A 152 -30.48 -21.17 -9.02
CA ARG A 152 -29.34 -21.44 -9.90
C ARG A 152 -28.97 -20.19 -10.72
N THR A 153 -29.96 -19.46 -11.24
CA THR A 153 -29.71 -18.21 -11.97
C THR A 153 -29.12 -17.14 -11.06
N GLU A 154 -29.63 -17.01 -9.83
CA GLU A 154 -29.10 -16.07 -8.84
C GLU A 154 -27.65 -16.40 -8.47
N GLN A 155 -27.32 -17.68 -8.24
CA GLN A 155 -25.97 -18.09 -7.90
C GLN A 155 -24.99 -17.85 -9.05
N LYS A 156 -25.41 -18.05 -10.31
CA LYS A 156 -24.60 -17.69 -11.48
C LYS A 156 -24.34 -16.19 -11.54
N ALA A 157 -25.37 -15.37 -11.36
CA ALA A 157 -25.24 -13.91 -11.37
C ALA A 157 -24.30 -13.43 -10.25
N LYS A 158 -24.39 -14.01 -9.03
CA LYS A 158 -23.47 -13.71 -7.93
C LYS A 158 -22.02 -14.09 -8.28
N GLY A 159 -21.80 -15.27 -8.84
CA GLY A 159 -20.47 -15.71 -9.26
C GLY A 159 -19.88 -14.83 -10.37
N GLU A 160 -20.69 -14.39 -11.33
CA GLU A 160 -20.26 -13.45 -12.37
C GLU A 160 -19.91 -12.07 -11.78
N LEU A 161 -20.72 -11.55 -10.86
CA LEU A 161 -20.45 -10.30 -10.17
C LEU A 161 -19.16 -10.36 -9.36
N GLU A 162 -18.91 -11.45 -8.63
CA GLU A 162 -17.67 -11.66 -7.89
C GLU A 162 -16.45 -11.70 -8.80
N ARG A 163 -16.54 -12.40 -9.94
CA ARG A 163 -15.46 -12.40 -10.94
C ARG A 163 -15.20 -11.01 -11.51
N GLN A 164 -16.25 -10.24 -11.79
CA GLN A 164 -16.11 -8.86 -12.24
C GLN A 164 -15.46 -7.97 -11.18
N LYS A 165 -15.84 -8.12 -9.90
CA LYS A 165 -15.19 -7.39 -8.80
C LYS A 165 -13.71 -7.71 -8.71
N LEU A 166 -13.34 -9.00 -8.75
CA LEU A 166 -11.93 -9.42 -8.71
C LEU A 166 -11.14 -8.89 -9.91
N GLN A 167 -11.75 -8.86 -11.10
CA GLN A 167 -11.11 -8.29 -12.29
C GLN A 167 -10.87 -6.78 -12.13
N ASN A 168 -11.87 -6.05 -11.63
CA ASN A 168 -11.74 -4.61 -11.36
C ASN A 168 -10.70 -4.33 -10.27
N GLU A 169 -10.66 -5.13 -9.21
CA GLU A 169 -9.66 -5.02 -8.14
C GLU A 169 -8.26 -5.31 -8.67
N LYS A 170 -8.12 -6.31 -9.54
CA LYS A 170 -6.85 -6.60 -10.20
C LYS A 170 -6.37 -5.42 -11.05
N GLU A 171 -7.24 -4.86 -11.88
CA GLU A 171 -6.91 -3.71 -12.73
C GLU A 171 -6.56 -2.46 -11.88
N ALA A 172 -7.29 -2.26 -10.78
CA ALA A 172 -6.99 -1.19 -9.83
C ALA A 172 -5.63 -1.37 -9.14
N GLU A 173 -5.28 -2.59 -8.74
CA GLU A 173 -3.98 -2.90 -8.13
C GLU A 173 -2.82 -2.83 -9.15
N GLU A 174 -3.05 -3.17 -10.43
CA GLU A 174 -2.07 -2.95 -11.50
C GLU A 174 -1.76 -1.46 -11.67
N ALA A 175 -2.79 -0.62 -11.78
CA ALA A 175 -2.62 0.84 -11.86
C ALA A 175 -1.98 1.43 -10.59
N ARG A 176 -2.32 0.88 -9.42
CA ARG A 176 -1.74 1.30 -8.14
C ARG A 176 -0.25 0.98 -8.06
N LYS A 177 0.17 -0.18 -8.58
CA LYS A 177 1.58 -0.55 -8.67
C LYS A 177 2.35 0.43 -9.54
N GLU A 178 1.85 0.78 -10.72
CA GLU A 178 2.47 1.78 -11.60
C GLU A 178 2.60 3.15 -10.92
N LEU A 179 1.55 3.59 -10.22
CA LEU A 179 1.58 4.82 -9.45
C LEU A 179 2.64 4.80 -8.35
N LEU A 180 2.76 3.69 -7.62
CA LEU A 180 3.78 3.53 -6.57
C LEU A 180 5.20 3.53 -7.14
N GLU A 181 5.43 2.89 -8.29
CA GLU A 181 6.71 2.93 -8.99
C GLU A 181 7.06 4.37 -9.41
N LEU A 182 6.12 5.10 -10.00
CA LEU A 182 6.31 6.51 -10.37
C LEU A 182 6.54 7.41 -9.14
N GLN A 183 5.83 7.18 -8.04
CA GLN A 183 6.04 7.90 -6.79
C GLN A 183 7.42 7.63 -6.20
N ALA A 184 7.89 6.38 -6.23
CA ALA A 184 9.23 6.03 -5.75
C ALA A 184 10.32 6.71 -6.59
N VAL A 185 10.17 6.73 -7.93
CA VAL A 185 11.07 7.45 -8.82
C VAL A 185 11.03 8.96 -8.57
N ALA A 186 9.84 9.54 -8.43
CA ALA A 186 9.67 10.96 -8.14
C ALA A 186 10.32 11.34 -6.81
N ALA A 187 10.10 10.56 -5.75
CA ALA A 187 10.72 10.77 -4.43
C ALA A 187 12.26 10.67 -4.49
N ALA A 188 12.80 9.73 -5.29
CA ALA A 188 14.24 9.61 -5.49
C ALA A 188 14.81 10.84 -6.23
N VAL A 189 14.12 11.32 -7.27
CA VAL A 189 14.51 12.54 -8.02
C VAL A 189 14.39 13.78 -7.14
N GLU A 190 13.35 13.90 -6.33
CA GLU A 190 13.15 15.00 -5.39
C GLU A 190 14.25 15.02 -4.33
N SER A 191 14.53 13.88 -3.68
CA SER A 191 15.58 13.77 -2.67
C SER A 191 16.97 14.07 -3.23
N THR A 192 17.30 13.50 -4.40
CA THR A 192 18.58 13.78 -5.06
C THR A 192 18.67 15.22 -5.56
N GLY A 193 17.57 15.79 -6.04
CA GLY A 193 17.46 17.19 -6.46
C GLY A 193 17.70 18.14 -5.29
N GLN A 194 17.06 17.88 -4.15
CA GLN A 194 17.25 18.67 -2.92
C GLN A 194 18.68 18.57 -2.41
N ALA A 195 19.23 17.35 -2.27
CA ALA A 195 20.60 17.17 -1.80
C ALA A 195 21.63 17.83 -2.74
N LYS A 196 21.42 17.75 -4.06
CA LYS A 196 22.28 18.40 -5.05
C LYS A 196 22.17 19.92 -4.98
N ALA A 197 20.95 20.45 -4.86
CA ALA A 197 20.72 21.90 -4.76
C ALA A 197 21.34 22.46 -3.47
N GLU A 198 21.17 21.80 -2.33
CA GLU A 198 21.79 22.18 -1.06
C GLU A 198 23.33 22.11 -1.14
N ALA A 199 23.88 21.03 -1.68
CA ALA A 199 25.33 20.89 -1.85
C ALA A 199 25.91 21.96 -2.78
N GLN A 200 25.23 22.29 -3.89
CA GLN A 200 25.63 23.35 -4.82
C GLN A 200 25.55 24.72 -4.15
N ALA A 201 24.45 25.04 -3.48
CA ALA A 201 24.27 26.30 -2.76
C ALA A 201 25.33 26.48 -1.67
N GLN A 202 25.67 25.42 -0.94
CA GLN A 202 26.70 25.48 0.10
C GLN A 202 28.12 25.61 -0.49
N ALA A 203 28.41 24.91 -1.58
CA ALA A 203 29.68 25.07 -2.29
C ALA A 203 29.84 26.50 -2.83
N GLU A 204 28.79 27.07 -3.42
CA GLU A 204 28.79 28.44 -3.93
C GLU A 204 28.92 29.47 -2.79
N ARG A 205 28.23 29.26 -1.67
CA ARG A 205 28.40 30.09 -0.47
C ARG A 205 29.85 30.10 0.01
N LEU A 206 30.48 28.94 0.12
CA LEU A 206 31.89 28.80 0.54
C LEU A 206 32.85 29.44 -0.47
N LEU A 207 32.56 29.35 -1.77
CA LEU A 207 33.35 30.04 -2.80
C LEU A 207 33.28 31.56 -2.65
N ILE A 208 32.08 32.10 -2.44
CA ILE A 208 31.89 33.54 -2.23
C ILE A 208 32.58 33.99 -0.94
N GLU A 209 32.41 33.26 0.17
CA GLU A 209 33.09 33.55 1.43
C GLU A 209 34.62 33.49 1.28
N GLY A 210 35.14 32.49 0.57
CA GLY A 210 36.57 32.34 0.30
C GLY A 210 37.12 33.49 -0.55
N GLN A 211 36.43 33.86 -1.62
CA GLN A 211 36.80 35.00 -2.48
C GLN A 211 36.75 36.31 -1.69
N SER A 212 35.68 36.54 -0.93
CA SER A 212 35.52 37.73 -0.08
C SER A 212 36.61 37.82 0.99
N ALA A 213 37.00 36.70 1.60
CA ALA A 213 38.08 36.65 2.57
C ALA A 213 39.44 36.97 1.94
N ILE A 214 39.71 36.48 0.72
CA ILE A 214 40.92 36.82 -0.02
C ILE A 214 40.96 38.31 -0.35
N GLU A 215 39.85 38.88 -0.84
CA GLU A 215 39.75 40.31 -1.13
C GLU A 215 39.93 41.16 0.13
N LEU A 216 39.27 40.79 1.23
CA LEU A 216 39.43 41.45 2.52
C LEU A 216 40.88 41.39 3.01
N ALA A 217 41.54 40.24 2.88
CA ALA A 217 42.94 40.08 3.27
C ALA A 217 43.87 40.93 2.40
N LYS A 218 43.61 41.05 1.10
CA LYS A 218 44.36 41.94 0.19
C LYS A 218 44.17 43.40 0.59
N LEU A 219 42.94 43.85 0.80
CA LEU A 219 42.63 45.22 1.21
C LEU A 219 43.26 45.55 2.57
N LYS A 220 43.20 44.62 3.53
CA LYS A 220 43.90 44.78 4.82
C LYS A 220 45.41 44.86 4.65
N ALA A 221 46.01 43.99 3.85
CA ALA A 221 47.44 44.01 3.58
C ALA A 221 47.85 45.35 2.93
N GLU A 222 47.08 45.85 1.96
CA GLU A 222 47.31 47.16 1.34
C GLU A 222 47.17 48.31 2.35
N ALA A 223 46.13 48.30 3.18
CA ALA A 223 45.95 49.29 4.24
C ALA A 223 47.13 49.29 5.22
N THR A 224 47.51 48.12 5.75
CA THR A 224 48.66 48.01 6.66
C THR A 224 49.96 48.44 5.99
N ARG A 225 50.16 48.14 4.69
CA ARG A 225 51.33 48.61 3.95
C ARG A 225 51.37 50.14 3.87
N ILE A 226 50.24 50.77 3.55
CA ILE A 226 50.14 52.24 3.48
C ILE A 226 50.40 52.87 4.85
N GLU A 227 49.83 52.31 5.92
CA GLU A 227 50.07 52.77 7.29
C GLU A 227 51.55 52.65 7.67
N MET A 228 52.17 51.50 7.45
CA MET A 228 53.59 51.29 7.76
C MET A 228 54.50 52.18 6.91
N GLU A 229 54.17 52.43 5.65
CA GLU A 229 54.92 53.34 4.77
C GLU A 229 54.79 54.80 5.25
N ALA A 230 53.60 55.21 5.68
CA ALA A 230 53.37 56.52 6.28
C ALA A 230 54.12 56.69 7.62
N GLU A 231 54.12 55.66 8.47
CA GLU A 231 54.88 55.66 9.73
C GLU A 231 56.39 55.72 9.47
N LEU A 232 56.90 54.90 8.54
CA LEU A 232 58.31 54.88 8.18
C LEU A 232 58.75 56.24 7.64
N THR A 233 57.98 56.84 6.73
CA THR A 233 58.30 58.17 6.18
C THR A 233 58.24 59.28 7.22
N CYS A 234 57.36 59.18 8.21
CA CYS A 234 57.32 60.09 9.34
C CYS A 234 58.56 59.93 10.24
N GLN A 235 58.91 58.69 10.58
CA GLN A 235 60.09 58.38 11.39
C GLN A 235 61.39 58.78 10.71
N THR A 236 61.56 58.52 9.41
CA THR A 236 62.78 58.90 8.68
C THR A 236 62.94 60.41 8.67
N LYS A 237 61.87 61.17 8.41
CA LYS A 237 61.91 62.64 8.49
C LYS A 237 62.25 63.15 9.89
N MET A 238 61.69 62.52 10.93
CA MET A 238 61.98 62.88 12.32
C MET A 238 63.45 62.62 12.65
N GLN A 239 63.99 61.46 12.27
CA GLN A 239 65.40 61.11 12.46
C GLN A 239 66.33 62.01 11.64
N GLU A 240 65.98 62.33 10.39
CA GLU A 240 66.74 63.27 9.56
C GLU A 240 66.80 64.66 10.21
N ALA A 241 65.67 65.16 10.72
CA ALA A 241 65.62 66.43 11.44
C ALA A 241 66.44 66.39 12.74
N GLU A 242 66.39 65.30 13.50
CA GLU A 242 67.18 65.11 14.71
C GLU A 242 68.69 65.08 14.40
N VAL A 243 69.09 64.33 13.37
CA VAL A 243 70.49 64.28 12.92
C VAL A 243 70.97 65.64 12.43
N GLN A 244 70.14 66.40 11.71
CA GLN A 244 70.47 67.77 11.31
C GLN A 244 70.67 68.68 12.52
N PHE A 245 69.73 68.66 13.47
CA PHE A 245 69.85 69.44 14.70
C PHE A 245 71.11 69.09 15.50
N LEU A 246 71.42 67.79 15.65
CA LEU A 246 72.65 67.34 16.33
C LEU A 246 73.91 67.78 15.58
N ARG A 247 73.91 67.75 14.23
CA ARG A 247 75.03 68.26 13.42
C ARG A 247 75.23 69.75 13.65
N GLU A 248 74.17 70.55 13.62
CA GLU A 248 74.23 71.99 13.88
C GLU A 248 74.70 72.30 15.30
N GLN A 249 74.20 71.56 16.29
CA GLN A 249 74.63 71.68 17.69
C GLN A 249 76.13 71.35 17.83
N ASN A 250 76.58 70.25 17.23
CA ASN A 250 77.99 69.86 17.23
C ASN A 250 78.86 70.90 16.53
N GLU A 251 78.42 71.44 15.39
CA GLU A 251 79.13 72.50 14.68
C GLU A 251 79.23 73.77 15.54
N LEU A 252 78.15 74.14 16.23
CA LEU A 252 78.12 75.27 17.15
C LEU A 252 79.06 75.03 18.35
N GLN A 253 79.11 73.81 18.89
CA GLN A 253 80.05 73.44 19.96
C GLN A 253 81.50 73.51 19.47
N ILE A 254 81.80 73.01 18.27
CA ILE A 254 83.13 73.12 17.66
C ILE A 254 83.52 74.58 17.45
N LYS A 255 82.62 75.42 16.94
CA LYS A 255 82.85 76.87 16.78
C LYS A 255 83.14 77.53 18.13
N ARG A 256 82.29 77.29 19.13
CA ARG A 256 82.49 77.79 20.50
C ARG A 256 83.83 77.34 21.08
N ALA A 257 84.21 76.08 20.92
CA ALA A 257 85.49 75.55 21.40
C ALA A 257 86.68 76.18 20.66
N LYS A 258 86.59 76.36 19.33
CA LYS A 258 87.61 77.07 18.53
C LYS A 258 87.74 78.53 18.97
N ASP A 259 86.63 79.23 19.17
CA ASP A 259 86.63 80.64 19.58
C ASP A 259 87.21 80.80 20.98
N LEU A 260 86.81 79.95 21.93
CA LEU A 260 87.41 79.91 23.27
C LEU A 260 88.91 79.60 23.21
N SER A 261 89.32 78.63 22.40
CA SER A 261 90.73 78.30 22.21
C SER A 261 91.51 79.47 21.58
N ASN A 262 90.94 80.18 20.60
CA ASN A 262 91.54 81.39 20.02
C ASN A 262 91.64 82.53 21.05
N ILE A 263 90.64 82.70 21.91
CA ILE A 263 90.68 83.66 23.03
C ILE A 263 91.77 83.27 24.03
N GLU A 264 91.90 81.98 24.38
CA GLU A 264 92.96 81.50 25.27
C GLU A 264 94.35 81.68 24.66
N VAL A 265 94.53 81.33 23.39
CA VAL A 265 95.79 81.51 22.65
C VAL A 265 96.15 82.99 22.56
N SER A 266 95.19 83.87 22.27
CA SER A 266 95.44 85.32 22.21
C SER A 266 95.72 85.92 23.59
N LYS A 267 95.00 85.51 24.64
CA LYS A 267 95.27 85.87 26.04
C LYS A 267 96.67 85.39 26.47
N PHE A 268 97.01 84.14 26.19
CA PHE A 268 98.33 83.57 26.48
C PHE A 268 99.44 84.28 25.70
N SER A 269 99.24 84.56 24.41
CA SER A 269 100.18 85.34 23.59
C SER A 269 100.41 86.75 24.15
N THR A 270 99.34 87.42 24.60
CA THR A 270 99.42 88.75 25.24
C THR A 270 100.16 88.70 26.58
N LEU A 271 99.89 87.68 27.40
CA LEU A 271 100.62 87.43 28.66
C LEU A 271 102.12 87.15 28.41
N VAL A 272 102.45 86.32 27.43
CA VAL A 272 103.85 86.01 27.07
C VAL A 272 104.57 87.24 26.50
N SER A 273 103.88 88.04 25.68
CA SER A 273 104.43 89.26 25.07
C SER A 273 104.69 90.34 26.12
N SER A 274 103.76 90.52 27.07
CA SER A 274 103.90 91.50 28.16
C SER A 274 104.99 91.14 29.18
N MET A 275 105.25 89.86 29.41
CA MET A 275 106.38 89.43 30.26
C MET A 275 107.74 89.63 29.58
N GLY A 276 107.79 89.61 28.24
CA GLY A 276 109.01 89.78 27.46
C GLY A 276 109.93 88.54 27.48
N LYS A 277 110.40 88.11 26.30
CA LYS A 277 111.22 86.89 26.12
C LYS A 277 112.47 86.84 27.02
N GLN A 278 113.05 88.00 27.31
CA GLN A 278 114.23 88.16 28.18
C GLN A 278 113.92 87.85 29.65
N THR A 279 112.74 88.25 30.16
CA THR A 279 112.32 88.02 31.55
C THR A 279 111.96 86.57 31.78
N ILE A 280 111.24 85.95 30.84
CA ILE A 280 110.90 84.51 30.89
C ILE A 280 112.17 83.66 30.89
N SER A 281 113.18 84.00 30.07
CA SER A 281 114.47 83.29 30.06
C SER A 281 115.28 83.45 31.35
N ARG A 282 115.18 84.58 32.04
CA ARG A 282 115.84 84.79 33.36
C ARG A 282 115.11 84.04 34.47
N ILE A 283 113.78 84.03 34.47
CA ILE A 283 112.98 83.30 35.47
C ILE A 283 113.10 81.77 35.29
N ALA A 284 113.22 81.27 34.06
CA ALA A 284 113.47 79.85 33.80
C ALA A 284 114.85 79.36 34.29
N LYS A 285 115.84 80.27 34.42
CA LYS A 285 117.18 79.99 34.99
C LYS A 285 117.29 80.30 36.49
N ALA A 286 116.27 80.90 37.11
CA ALA A 286 116.22 81.18 38.55
C ALA A 286 115.67 79.97 39.35
N GLY A 287 115.91 79.95 40.66
CA GLY A 287 115.60 78.85 41.58
C GLY A 287 114.12 78.39 41.63
N PRO A 288 113.84 77.25 42.27
CA PRO A 288 112.55 76.54 42.17
C PRO A 288 111.31 77.36 42.54
N GLU A 289 111.38 78.29 43.49
CA GLU A 289 110.26 79.18 43.85
C GLU A 289 109.83 80.11 42.71
N SER A 290 110.79 80.65 41.95
CA SER A 290 110.48 81.58 40.86
C SER A 290 109.80 80.87 39.68
N LYS A 291 110.10 79.59 39.46
CA LYS A 291 109.44 78.74 38.46
C LYS A 291 107.99 78.43 38.83
N ALA A 292 107.72 78.16 40.10
CA ALA A 292 106.35 77.92 40.58
C ALA A 292 105.47 79.17 40.44
N ARG A 293 105.99 80.36 40.79
CA ARG A 293 105.27 81.63 40.58
C ARG A 293 105.02 81.92 39.10
N LEU A 294 105.95 81.57 38.20
CA LEU A 294 105.77 81.70 36.76
C LEU A 294 104.61 80.82 36.26
N LEU A 295 104.60 79.54 36.64
CA LEU A 295 103.53 78.59 36.26
C LEU A 295 102.15 79.03 36.78
N GLN A 296 102.10 79.54 38.01
CA GLN A 296 100.88 80.12 38.58
C GLN A 296 100.44 81.39 37.83
N SER A 297 101.37 82.28 37.46
CA SER A 297 101.06 83.52 36.71
C SER A 297 100.67 83.28 35.25
N LEU A 298 101.16 82.21 34.62
CA LEU A 298 100.78 81.78 33.28
C LEU A 298 99.43 81.05 33.26
N GLY A 299 98.79 80.87 34.42
CA GLY A 299 97.49 80.20 34.54
C GLY A 299 97.54 78.72 34.16
N ILE A 300 98.73 78.14 34.05
CA ILE A 300 98.92 76.71 33.78
C ILE A 300 98.69 76.00 35.11
N GLN A 301 97.50 75.45 35.28
CA GLN A 301 97.24 74.48 36.33
C GLN A 301 98.20 73.31 36.07
N SER A 302 99.18 73.12 36.95
CA SER A 302 100.15 72.05 36.80
C SER A 302 99.42 70.72 36.85
N VAL A 303 99.20 70.13 35.67
CA VAL A 303 98.76 68.75 35.55
C VAL A 303 99.90 67.86 36.04
N LEU A 304 99.51 67.00 36.97
CA LEU A 304 100.29 65.96 37.62
C LEU A 304 101.14 65.16 36.61
N ILE A 305 102.44 65.43 36.54
CA ILE A 305 103.40 64.52 35.89
C ILE A 305 104.00 63.67 37.01
N THR A 306 103.48 62.46 37.20
CA THR A 306 103.98 61.47 38.16
C THR A 306 105.12 60.64 37.54
N ASP A 307 106.30 60.68 38.17
CA ASP A 307 107.24 59.55 38.19
C ASP A 307 107.11 58.85 39.55
N GLY A 308 107.06 57.52 39.52
CA GLY A 308 106.27 56.68 40.41
C GLY A 308 106.85 56.40 41.80
N LYS A 309 107.25 57.40 42.59
CA LYS A 309 107.85 57.09 43.92
C LYS A 309 107.39 57.82 45.17
N THR A 310 106.58 58.88 45.14
CA THR A 310 105.76 59.36 46.30
C THR A 310 105.08 60.71 46.02
N PRO A 311 103.74 60.82 46.04
CA PRO A 311 103.05 62.11 45.96
C PRO A 311 102.71 62.67 47.35
N ILE A 312 103.11 63.93 47.59
CA ILE A 312 102.63 64.79 48.69
C ILE A 312 101.44 65.60 48.15
N ASN A 313 100.30 65.51 48.82
CA ASN A 313 99.04 66.13 48.43
C ASN A 313 98.86 67.50 49.13
N MET A 314 98.54 68.57 48.39
CA MET A 314 98.18 69.88 48.96
C MET A 314 96.95 70.49 48.23
N ILE A 315 95.75 70.14 48.75
CA ILE A 315 94.52 70.95 49.00
C ILE A 315 93.92 71.77 47.83
N GLY A 316 92.60 71.85 47.57
CA GLY A 316 91.42 71.31 48.26
C GLY A 316 90.07 71.88 47.73
N ASN A 317 88.99 71.16 48.06
CA ASN A 317 87.54 71.47 48.10
C ASN A 317 86.86 72.33 47.01
N GLN A 318 85.87 71.74 46.32
CA GLN A 318 84.45 71.99 46.61
C GLN A 318 83.53 70.88 46.04
N THR A 319 82.46 70.64 46.79
CA THR A 319 81.51 69.53 46.81
C THR A 319 80.40 69.57 45.75
N GLY A 320 79.88 68.38 45.39
CA GLY A 320 78.44 68.17 45.21
C GLY A 320 78.00 67.62 43.85
N GLY A 321 77.20 66.55 43.87
CA GLY A 321 76.42 66.14 42.69
C GLY A 321 75.97 64.69 42.70
N TYR A 322 74.73 64.46 43.14
CA TYR A 322 74.01 63.18 43.12
C TYR A 322 73.91 62.58 41.70
N ALA A 323 74.00 61.25 41.60
CA ALA A 323 73.53 60.49 40.44
C ALA A 323 72.68 59.31 40.91
N THR A 324 71.38 59.44 40.67
CA THR A 324 70.34 58.41 40.77
C THR A 324 70.58 57.29 39.76
N THR A 325 70.52 56.05 40.23
CA THR A 325 70.49 54.84 39.40
C THR A 325 69.05 54.41 39.14
N TYR A 326 68.60 54.47 37.88
CA TYR A 326 67.58 53.56 37.36
C TYR A 326 68.28 52.63 36.37
N ALA A 327 68.24 51.34 36.67
CA ALA A 327 68.73 50.25 35.85
C ALA A 327 67.67 49.88 34.77
N PRO A 328 68.09 49.29 33.64
CA PRO A 328 67.30 49.10 32.43
C PRO A 328 66.10 48.16 32.56
#